data_AF-A0A0J6Y595-F1
#
_entry.id   AF-A0A0J6Y595-F1
#
_cell.length_a   1.000
_cell.length_b   1.000
_cell.length_c   1.000
_cell.angle_alpha   90.00
_cell.angle_beta   90.00
_cell.angle_gamma   90.00
#
_symmetry.space_group_name_H-M   'P 1'
#
loop_
_entity.id
_entity.type
_entity.pdbx_description
1 polymer ?
#
loop_
_entity_poly.entity_id
_entity_poly.type
_entity_poly.pdbx_seq_one_letter_code
_entity_poly.pdbx_strand_id
1 'polypeptide(L)'
;MSGIEVAGLVLGAIPILVSALEAFIKGVSTIKKLMRYKTELKNLLRALITEYDIFRNSCEELLEGLAPASRIAQLLQCPGGEAWKEPPIERKLKDRLQRSYFGYLQTVDDMNDAIEEFKRRLKLGPVQRHQHLKDAIQDFEVQPQLACVR
;
A
#
# COMPACT_ATOMS: atom_id res chain seq x y z
N MET A 1 -14.35 -9.46 8.92
CA MET A 1 -13.56 -10.11 7.85
C MET A 1 -12.93 -11.34 8.49
N SER A 2 -12.86 -12.46 7.78
CA SER A 2 -12.02 -13.56 8.24
C SER A 2 -10.55 -13.11 8.17
N GLY A 3 -9.67 -13.64 9.03
CA GLY A 3 -8.28 -13.20 9.03
C GLY A 3 -7.53 -13.51 7.73
N ILE A 4 -8.00 -14.52 6.98
CA ILE A 4 -7.49 -14.84 5.65
C ILE A 4 -7.90 -13.79 4.61
N GLU A 5 -9.12 -13.28 4.66
CA GLU A 5 -9.54 -12.17 3.79
C GLU A 5 -8.63 -10.95 3.96
N VAL A 6 -8.27 -10.63 5.21
CA VAL A 6 -7.38 -9.51 5.52
C VAL A 6 -5.99 -9.74 4.93
N ALA A 7 -5.44 -10.95 5.00
CA ALA A 7 -4.16 -11.27 4.39
C ALA A 7 -4.15 -10.98 2.87
N GLY A 8 -5.24 -11.34 2.18
CA GLY A 8 -5.43 -11.00 0.77
C GLY A 8 -5.47 -9.49 0.52
N LEU A 9 -6.14 -8.72 1.37
CA LEU A 9 -6.17 -7.25 1.26
C LEU A 9 -4.80 -6.61 1.47
N VAL A 10 -4.05 -7.07 2.48
CA VAL A 10 -2.68 -6.62 2.78
C VAL A 10 -1.77 -6.87 1.58
N LEU A 11 -1.78 -8.10 1.03
CA LEU A 11 -1.01 -8.46 -0.16
C LEU A 11 -1.35 -7.59 -1.38
N GLY A 12 -2.62 -7.23 -1.58
CA GLY A 12 -3.04 -6.37 -2.68
C GLY A 12 -2.67 -4.89 -2.48
N ALA A 13 -2.64 -4.42 -1.23
CA ALA A 13 -2.44 -3.02 -0.92
C ALA A 13 -0.97 -2.58 -0.94
N ILE A 14 -0.03 -3.43 -0.51
CA ILE A 14 1.39 -3.04 -0.44
C ILE A 14 1.98 -2.67 -1.82
N PRO A 15 1.78 -3.42 -2.92
CA PRO A 15 2.30 -3.06 -4.24
C PRO A 15 1.81 -1.68 -4.75
N ILE A 16 0.57 -1.31 -4.38
CA ILE A 16 0.01 0.00 -4.69
C ILE A 16 0.75 1.10 -3.92
N LEU A 17 1.02 0.87 -2.63
CA LEU A 17 1.80 1.79 -1.79
C LEU A 17 3.24 1.94 -2.27
N VAL A 18 3.89 0.84 -2.68
CA VAL A 18 5.22 0.83 -3.30
C VAL A 18 5.21 1.73 -4.53
N SER A 19 4.27 1.52 -5.45
CA SER A 19 4.14 2.33 -6.67
C SER A 19 3.89 3.82 -6.38
N ALA A 20 3.04 4.13 -5.39
CA ALA A 20 2.77 5.49 -4.97
C ALA A 20 4.01 6.17 -4.38
N LEU A 21 4.77 5.46 -3.53
CA LEU A 21 5.98 5.97 -2.91
C LEU A 21 7.12 6.17 -3.94
N GLU A 22 7.25 5.29 -4.93
CA GLU A 22 8.17 5.47 -6.04
C GLU A 22 7.85 6.74 -6.85
N ALA A 23 6.58 6.96 -7.17
CA ALA A 23 6.14 8.16 -7.85
C ALA A 23 6.43 9.42 -7.01
N PHE A 24 6.20 9.34 -5.70
CA PHE A 24 6.52 10.43 -4.77
C PHE A 24 8.02 10.74 -4.72
N ILE A 25 8.89 9.73 -4.65
CA ILE A 25 10.36 9.91 -4.68
C ILE A 25 10.81 10.57 -5.98
N LYS A 26 10.24 10.15 -7.12
CA LYS A 26 10.50 10.76 -8.43
C LYS A 26 10.08 12.24 -8.43
N GLY A 27 8.91 12.56 -7.89
CA GLY A 27 8.43 13.94 -7.74
C GLY A 27 9.30 14.80 -6.81
N VAL A 28 9.67 14.28 -5.65
CA VAL A 28 10.56 14.98 -4.68
C VAL A 28 11.91 15.32 -5.29
N SER A 29 12.39 14.52 -6.26
CA SER A 29 13.67 14.77 -6.90
C SER A 29 13.76 16.07 -7.72
N THR A 30 12.61 16.68 -8.04
CA THR A 30 12.54 17.98 -8.73
C THR A 30 12.56 19.17 -7.76
N ILE A 31 12.31 18.95 -6.45
CA ILE A 31 12.19 20.01 -5.44
C ILE A 31 13.41 19.98 -4.52
N LYS A 32 14.34 20.91 -4.73
CA LYS A 32 15.65 21.00 -4.02
C LYS A 32 15.54 20.98 -2.50
N LYS A 33 14.47 21.55 -1.91
CA LYS A 33 14.22 21.56 -0.45
C LYS A 33 13.84 20.18 0.11
N LEU A 34 13.23 19.32 -0.70
CA LEU A 34 12.77 17.99 -0.28
C LEU A 34 13.80 16.88 -0.55
N MET A 35 14.83 17.17 -1.35
CA MET A 35 15.94 16.26 -1.64
C MET A 35 16.63 15.70 -0.38
N ARG A 36 16.60 16.46 0.74
CA ARG A 36 17.15 16.00 2.02
C ARG A 36 16.46 14.75 2.58
N TYR A 37 15.21 14.48 2.20
CA TYR A 37 14.42 13.33 2.64
C TYR A 37 14.46 12.15 1.65
N LYS A 38 15.17 12.31 0.52
CA LYS A 38 15.18 11.32 -0.56
C LYS A 38 15.76 9.98 -0.09
N THR A 39 16.74 10.02 0.80
CA THR A 39 17.39 8.81 1.34
C THR A 39 16.42 8.05 2.24
N GLU A 40 15.71 8.74 3.12
CA GLU A 40 14.74 8.19 4.06
C GLU A 40 13.56 7.59 3.31
N LEU A 41 13.05 8.27 2.27
CA LEU A 41 11.98 7.74 1.43
C LEU A 41 12.42 6.48 0.67
N LYS A 42 13.66 6.45 0.17
CA LYS A 42 14.23 5.23 -0.44
C LYS A 42 14.43 4.10 0.57
N ASN A 43 14.79 4.41 1.82
CA ASN A 43 14.87 3.43 2.88
C ASN A 43 13.49 2.85 3.19
N LEU A 44 12.47 3.70 3.30
CA LEU A 44 11.09 3.30 3.50
C LEU A 44 10.58 2.42 2.35
N LEU A 45 10.86 2.79 1.11
CA LEU A 45 10.51 2.00 -0.07
C LEU A 45 11.14 0.61 -0.01
N ARG A 46 12.44 0.51 0.30
CA ARG A 46 13.12 -0.78 0.45
C ARG A 46 12.52 -1.62 1.56
N ALA A 47 12.27 -1.02 2.72
CA ALA A 47 11.65 -1.73 3.84
C ALA A 47 10.26 -2.27 3.46
N LEU A 48 9.44 -1.48 2.78
CA LEU A 48 8.11 -1.88 2.36
C LEU A 48 8.13 -3.03 1.32
N ILE A 49 9.07 -3.00 0.38
CA ILE A 49 9.28 -4.10 -0.58
C ILE A 49 9.71 -5.37 0.15
N THR A 50 10.67 -5.27 1.07
CA THR A 50 11.14 -6.42 1.86
C THR A 50 10.00 -7.02 2.69
N GLU A 51 9.19 -6.18 3.35
CA GLU A 51 8.06 -6.65 4.14
C GLU A 51 7.01 -7.36 3.27
N TYR A 52 6.74 -6.84 2.07
CA TYR A 52 5.88 -7.51 1.10
C TYR A 52 6.41 -8.89 0.71
N ASP A 53 7.69 -9.01 0.39
CA ASP A 53 8.30 -10.28 -0.02
C ASP A 53 8.25 -11.30 1.13
N ILE A 54 8.57 -10.88 2.36
CA ILE A 54 8.47 -11.73 3.56
C ILE A 54 7.03 -12.21 3.75
N PHE A 55 6.06 -11.30 3.68
CA PHE A 55 4.67 -11.63 3.91
C PHE A 55 4.09 -12.54 2.82
N ARG A 56 4.43 -12.28 1.55
CA ARG A 56 4.04 -13.11 0.41
C ARG A 56 4.60 -14.52 0.53
N ASN A 57 5.89 -14.65 0.88
CA ASN A 57 6.52 -15.95 1.07
C ASN A 57 5.91 -16.71 2.25
N SER A 58 5.61 -16.02 3.35
CA SER A 58 4.90 -16.61 4.50
C SER A 58 3.52 -17.13 4.09
N CYS A 59 2.77 -16.37 3.30
CA CYS A 59 1.48 -16.81 2.78
C CYS A 59 1.62 -18.05 1.87
N GLU A 60 2.61 -18.07 0.98
CA GLU A 60 2.89 -19.20 0.09
C GLU A 60 3.23 -20.49 0.88
N GLU A 61 4.12 -20.39 1.86
CA GLU A 61 4.52 -21.52 2.73
C GLU A 61 3.34 -22.04 3.58
N LEU A 62 2.49 -21.15 4.10
CA LEU A 62 1.33 -21.54 4.89
C LEU A 62 0.26 -22.23 4.05
N LEU A 63 0.09 -21.82 2.79
CA LEU A 63 -0.88 -22.40 1.87
C LEU A 63 -0.36 -23.70 1.22
N GLU A 64 0.95 -23.91 1.19
CA GLU A 64 1.58 -25.11 0.63
C GLU A 64 1.05 -26.39 1.30
N GLY A 65 0.54 -27.32 0.50
CA GLY A 65 -0.07 -28.56 0.98
C GLY A 65 -1.48 -28.40 1.56
N LEU A 66 -2.03 -27.18 1.69
CA LEU A 66 -3.43 -26.96 2.05
C LEU A 66 -4.36 -26.95 0.82
N ALA A 67 -3.84 -26.52 -0.33
CA ALA A 67 -4.53 -26.46 -1.61
C ALA A 67 -3.58 -26.88 -2.76
N PRO A 68 -4.14 -27.26 -3.94
CA PRO A 68 -3.32 -27.51 -5.13
C PRO A 68 -2.50 -26.28 -5.55
N ALA A 69 -1.32 -26.48 -6.13
CA ALA A 69 -0.43 -25.40 -6.55
C ALA A 69 -1.11 -24.36 -7.47
N SER A 70 -1.98 -24.80 -8.38
CA SER A 70 -2.78 -23.91 -9.24
C SER A 70 -3.69 -22.98 -8.45
N ARG A 71 -4.22 -23.45 -7.32
CA ARG A 71 -5.10 -22.68 -6.44
C ARG A 71 -4.32 -21.69 -5.59
N ILE A 72 -3.15 -22.10 -5.08
CA ILE A 72 -2.23 -21.20 -4.37
C ILE A 72 -1.80 -20.07 -5.30
N ALA A 73 -1.42 -20.39 -6.54
CA ALA A 73 -1.09 -19.39 -7.54
C ALA A 73 -2.25 -18.41 -7.79
N GLN A 74 -3.50 -18.90 -7.86
CA GLN A 74 -4.67 -18.04 -8.01
C GLN A 74 -4.87 -17.08 -6.83
N LEU A 75 -4.67 -17.54 -5.59
CA LEU A 75 -4.76 -16.71 -4.38
C LEU A 75 -3.71 -15.60 -4.39
N LEU A 76 -2.47 -15.95 -4.72
CA LEU A 76 -1.35 -15.00 -4.75
C LEU A 76 -1.43 -14.03 -5.95
N GLN A 77 -2.04 -14.44 -7.08
CA GLN A 77 -2.27 -13.59 -8.25
C GLN A 77 -3.46 -12.63 -8.09
N CYS A 78 -4.48 -13.03 -7.33
CA CYS A 78 -5.64 -12.20 -7.02
C CYS A 78 -5.84 -12.05 -5.49
N PRO A 79 -4.98 -11.25 -4.84
CA PRO A 79 -5.10 -10.99 -3.40
C PRO A 79 -6.44 -10.35 -3.04
N GLY A 80 -7.11 -10.87 -2.01
CA GLY A 80 -8.39 -10.34 -1.52
C GLY A 80 -9.62 -10.67 -2.38
N GLY A 81 -9.45 -11.45 -3.45
CA GLY A 81 -10.55 -11.96 -4.28
C GLY A 81 -11.40 -13.04 -3.58
N GLU A 82 -12.47 -13.49 -4.22
CA GLU A 82 -13.41 -14.50 -3.67
C GLU A 82 -12.72 -15.79 -3.19
N ALA A 83 -11.60 -16.16 -3.81
CA ALA A 83 -10.83 -17.33 -3.42
C ALA A 83 -10.32 -17.27 -1.96
N TRP A 84 -10.09 -16.07 -1.42
CA TRP A 84 -9.66 -15.85 -0.04
C TRP A 84 -10.80 -16.00 0.97
N LYS A 85 -12.05 -16.02 0.52
CA LYS A 85 -13.26 -16.14 1.37
C LYS A 85 -13.68 -17.58 1.62
N GLU A 86 -12.97 -18.55 1.03
CA GLU A 86 -13.42 -19.95 1.04
C GLU A 86 -13.18 -20.64 2.41
N PRO A 87 -14.26 -21.09 3.09
CA PRO A 87 -14.17 -21.70 4.42
C PRO A 87 -13.23 -22.93 4.57
N PRO A 88 -13.02 -23.78 3.55
CA PRO A 88 -12.11 -24.92 3.67
C PRO A 88 -10.64 -24.55 3.92
N ILE A 89 -10.17 -23.42 3.38
CA ILE A 89 -8.78 -22.98 3.54
C ILE A 89 -8.57 -22.45 4.95
N GLU A 90 -9.53 -21.72 5.49
CA GLU A 90 -9.49 -21.18 6.85
C GLU A 90 -9.39 -22.25 7.92
N ARG A 91 -10.21 -23.30 7.81
CA ARG A 91 -10.16 -24.43 8.75
C ARG A 91 -8.81 -25.14 8.70
N LYS A 92 -8.33 -25.44 7.50
CA LYS A 92 -7.02 -26.07 7.30
C LYS A 92 -5.86 -25.23 7.82
N LEU A 93 -5.93 -23.90 7.65
CA LEU A 93 -4.90 -22.99 8.15
C LEU A 93 -4.92 -22.94 9.68
N LYS A 94 -6.11 -22.92 10.29
CA LYS A 94 -6.27 -23.00 11.74
C LYS A 94 -5.69 -24.31 12.29
N ASP A 95 -5.96 -25.43 11.63
CA ASP A 95 -5.39 -26.73 11.99
C ASP A 95 -3.87 -26.79 11.79
N ARG A 96 -3.31 -26.08 10.82
CA ARG A 96 -1.85 -26.01 10.64
C ARG A 96 -1.17 -25.17 11.73
N LEU A 97 -1.69 -23.97 11.98
CA LEU A 97 -1.07 -23.01 12.90
C LEU A 97 -1.34 -23.32 14.37
N GLN A 98 -2.40 -24.06 14.67
CA GLN A 98 -2.79 -24.46 16.03
C GLN A 98 -2.74 -23.25 16.98
N ARG A 99 -1.89 -23.31 18.02
CA ARG A 99 -1.71 -22.25 19.02
C ARG A 99 -1.28 -20.90 18.45
N SER A 100 -0.61 -20.88 17.30
CA SER A 100 -0.09 -19.67 16.66
C SER A 100 -1.12 -18.98 15.76
N TYR A 101 -2.29 -19.60 15.53
CA TYR A 101 -3.28 -19.08 14.57
C TYR A 101 -3.73 -17.66 14.91
N PHE A 102 -4.14 -17.42 16.16
CA PHE A 102 -4.60 -16.10 16.59
C PHE A 102 -3.48 -15.06 16.56
N GLY A 103 -2.27 -15.43 16.99
CA GLY A 103 -1.12 -14.52 16.94
C GLY A 103 -0.75 -14.12 15.52
N TYR A 104 -0.79 -15.08 14.59
CA TYR A 104 -0.54 -14.80 13.17
C TYR A 104 -1.59 -13.86 12.58
N LEU A 105 -2.88 -14.11 12.84
CA LEU A 105 -3.94 -13.22 12.34
C LEU A 105 -3.86 -11.81 12.95
N GLN A 106 -3.49 -11.70 14.23
CA GLN A 106 -3.25 -10.39 14.84
C GLN A 106 -2.13 -9.64 14.11
N THR A 107 -1.03 -10.31 13.76
CA THR A 107 0.03 -9.69 12.95
C THR A 107 -0.50 -9.21 11.59
N VAL A 108 -1.34 -9.99 10.93
CA VAL A 108 -1.95 -9.60 9.64
C VAL A 108 -2.86 -8.38 9.80
N ASP A 109 -3.64 -8.33 10.88
CA ASP A 109 -4.48 -7.17 11.20
C ASP A 109 -3.63 -5.93 11.50
N ASP A 110 -2.54 -6.07 12.26
CA ASP A 110 -1.60 -4.98 12.55
C ASP A 110 -0.94 -4.45 11.27
N MET A 111 -0.61 -5.33 10.32
CA MET A 111 -0.13 -4.94 8.98
C MET A 111 -1.18 -4.16 8.20
N ASN A 112 -2.45 -4.60 8.25
CA ASN A 112 -3.54 -3.88 7.61
C ASN A 112 -3.74 -2.47 8.22
N ASP A 113 -3.66 -2.35 9.54
CA ASP A 113 -3.74 -1.06 10.23
C ASP A 113 -2.57 -0.13 9.84
N ALA A 114 -1.36 -0.68 9.75
CA ALA A 114 -0.18 0.05 9.27
C ALA A 114 -0.34 0.54 7.82
N ILE A 115 -0.91 -0.29 6.94
CA ILE A 115 -1.22 0.06 5.56
C ILE A 115 -2.26 1.18 5.49
N GLU A 116 -3.33 1.09 6.28
CA GLU A 116 -4.37 2.12 6.32
C GLU A 116 -3.82 3.44 6.85
N GLU A 117 -2.96 3.40 7.88
CA GLU A 117 -2.26 4.59 8.36
C GLU A 117 -1.32 5.16 7.30
N PHE A 118 -0.60 4.31 6.57
CA PHE A 118 0.26 4.74 5.46
C PHE A 118 -0.55 5.45 4.37
N LYS A 119 -1.68 4.86 3.96
CA LYS A 119 -2.61 5.46 3.00
C LYS A 119 -3.12 6.82 3.51
N ARG A 120 -3.50 6.92 4.79
CA ARG A 120 -3.93 8.20 5.40
C ARG A 120 -2.82 9.25 5.34
N ARG A 121 -1.58 8.89 5.69
CA ARG A 121 -0.44 9.81 5.66
C ARG A 121 -0.03 10.22 4.26
N LEU A 122 -0.07 9.31 3.28
CA LEU A 122 0.16 9.63 1.87
C LEU A 122 -0.93 10.53 1.28
N LYS A 123 -2.19 10.30 1.66
CA LYS A 123 -3.31 11.17 1.29
C LYS A 123 -3.27 12.53 1.99
N LEU A 124 -2.37 12.68 2.96
CA LEU A 124 -2.11 13.86 3.79
C LEU A 124 -3.36 14.33 4.54
N GLY A 125 -3.31 14.31 5.87
CA GLY A 125 -4.14 15.21 6.70
C GLY A 125 -3.98 16.66 6.23
N PRO A 126 -4.94 17.56 6.55
CA PRO A 126 -5.08 18.84 5.88
C PRO A 126 -3.73 19.53 5.79
N VAL A 127 -3.21 19.64 4.57
CA VAL A 127 -2.16 20.59 4.24
C VAL A 127 -2.78 21.93 4.59
N GLN A 128 -2.46 22.45 5.77
CA GLN A 128 -2.61 23.85 6.08
C GLN A 128 -1.66 24.57 5.13
N ARG A 129 -2.15 24.75 3.89
CA ARG A 129 -1.67 25.77 3.00
C ARG A 129 -1.85 27.04 3.79
N HIS A 130 -0.75 27.56 4.34
CA HIS A 130 -0.74 28.94 4.81
C HIS A 130 -1.42 29.77 3.71
N GLN A 131 -2.49 30.47 4.10
CA GLN A 131 -3.40 31.20 3.22
C GLN A 131 -2.70 32.28 2.36
N HIS A 132 -1.41 32.50 2.54
CA HIS A 132 -0.62 33.53 1.85
C HIS A 132 -0.14 33.18 0.43
N LEU A 133 -0.43 32.00 -0.10
CA LEU A 133 -0.05 31.64 -1.48
C LEU A 133 -1.17 31.85 -2.51
N LYS A 134 -2.39 32.20 -2.06
CA LYS A 134 -3.47 32.63 -2.96
C LYS A 134 -3.26 34.09 -3.41
N ASP A 135 -2.78 34.93 -2.50
CA ASP A 135 -2.56 36.35 -2.77
C ASP A 135 -1.46 36.57 -3.83
N ALA A 136 -0.43 35.72 -3.87
CA ALA A 136 0.70 35.85 -4.80
C ALA A 136 0.43 35.39 -6.25
N ILE A 137 -0.67 34.67 -6.50
CA ILE A 137 -1.03 34.20 -7.86
C ILE A 137 -2.07 35.14 -8.49
N GLN A 138 -2.82 35.89 -7.67
CA GLN A 138 -3.86 36.80 -8.14
C GLN A 138 -3.31 38.14 -8.68
N ASP A 139 -2.06 38.48 -8.37
CA ASP A 139 -1.39 39.69 -8.86
C ASP A 139 -0.78 39.55 -10.28
N PHE A 140 -0.72 38.34 -10.85
CA PHE A 140 -0.03 38.11 -12.13
C PHE A 140 -0.94 37.92 -13.36
N GLU A 141 -2.28 37.83 -13.17
CA GLU A 141 -3.22 37.61 -14.28
C GLU A 141 -4.22 38.75 -14.46
N VAL A 142 -3.75 40.00 -14.55
CA VAL A 142 -4.48 41.04 -15.28
C VAL A 142 -3.50 41.92 -16.06
N GLN A 143 -3.22 41.56 -17.31
CA GLN A 143 -3.39 42.52 -18.41
C GLN A 143 -3.51 41.85 -19.79
N PRO A 144 -4.40 42.35 -20.66
CA PRO A 144 -4.92 41.62 -21.82
C PRO A 144 -4.43 42.21 -23.15
N GLN A 145 -3.86 41.42 -24.04
CA GLN A 145 -3.64 41.80 -25.44
C GLN A 145 -3.68 40.51 -26.28
N LEU A 146 -4.74 40.20 -27.01
CA LEU A 146 -5.25 40.81 -28.25
C LEU A 146 -5.05 39.80 -29.39
N ALA A 147 -6.04 39.78 -30.27
CA ALA A 147 -5.94 39.48 -31.70
C ALA A 147 -6.21 38.04 -32.19
N CYS A 148 -7.34 37.98 -32.90
CA CYS A 148 -7.52 37.36 -34.22
C CYS A 148 -7.81 35.85 -34.26
N VAL A 149 -9.04 35.44 -34.63
CA VAL A 149 -9.52 35.23 -36.02
C VAL A 149 -8.69 34.11 -36.66
N ARG A 150 -9.21 32.92 -36.96
CA ARG A 150 -10.45 32.58 -37.67
C ARG A 150 -10.74 31.09 -37.49
#